data_AF-A0A5N7ZRD9-F1
#
_entry.id   AF-A0A5N7ZRD9-F1
#
_cell.length_a   1.000
_cell.length_b   1.000
_cell.length_c   1.000
_cell.angle_alpha   90.00
_cell.angle_beta   90.00
_cell.angle_gamma   90.00
#
_symmetry.space_group_name_H-M   'P 1'
#
loop_
_entity.id
_entity.type
_entity.pdbx_description
1 polymer ?
#
loop_
_entity_poly.entity_id
_entity_poly.type
_entity_poly.pdbx_seq_one_letter_code
_entity_poly.pdbx_strand_id
1 'polypeptide(L)'
;PGAPVRVRDGAAQNTVVRASAPPDAPRLMYVLPTFRWQETASAAKLDVTRLGNGLRVWLERPWFSSGDGELLGVVIYGDGKNFTDVPDTLTPLVTQWGMDPLWDTPQPKHRTRVSDFPARVADEVVTLQEIPTQQVHVVGHRVRWHEERARWYCDIELDPGRAYMPFVRLALARYQPNAIDSAKLSRVTQAEFSQVLPRRRAQFEQKRGRLSFSLRGVVPAHGPMKFPLDSEYLDISFIPGIGQTPETGRNRVELVFQTRDPALDSDLAWSDASVLASGLLDPAGAAAAPVPPIITDRLRELPLREIATPAALNELAWLGEGLAAGPVVRFPPVLEGPILGDLLDPIIWSAGVAIPDRGGKPARIAVREYERYYTDEWVPEQRGGAQRRRRVVEERLVYTAFFEL
;
A
#
# COMPACT_ATOMS: atom_id res chain seq x y z
N PRO A 1 5.29 3.41 27.03
CA PRO A 1 5.07 4.88 27.00
C PRO A 1 3.74 5.21 26.27
N GLY A 2 2.67 5.48 27.04
CA GLY A 2 1.27 5.67 26.59
C GLY A 2 0.89 7.12 26.29
N ALA A 3 -0.42 7.42 26.23
CA ALA A 3 -0.96 8.78 26.14
C ALA A 3 -0.47 9.64 27.33
N PRO A 4 -0.43 10.98 27.18
CA PRO A 4 0.11 11.85 28.22
C PRO A 4 -0.63 11.61 29.55
N VAL A 5 0.15 11.28 30.58
CA VAL A 5 -0.32 11.18 31.96
C VAL A 5 0.14 12.46 32.65
N ARG A 6 -0.74 13.20 33.31
CA ARG A 6 -0.30 14.34 34.12
C ARG A 6 0.44 13.79 35.33
N VAL A 7 1.73 14.10 35.39
CA VAL A 7 2.53 13.93 36.60
C VAL A 7 2.43 15.23 37.38
N ARG A 8 2.12 15.18 38.68
CA ARG A 8 2.25 16.37 39.53
C ARG A 8 3.72 16.57 39.87
N ASP A 9 4.19 17.79 39.68
CA ASP A 9 5.52 18.20 40.14
C ASP A 9 5.59 18.16 41.67
N GLY A 10 6.74 17.73 42.21
CA GLY A 10 7.01 17.70 43.66
C GLY A 10 7.66 16.39 44.13
N ALA A 11 7.87 16.29 45.45
CA ALA A 11 8.48 15.12 46.09
C ALA A 11 7.47 14.01 46.45
N ALA A 12 6.16 14.25 46.26
CA ALA A 12 5.12 13.28 46.56
C ALA A 12 5.11 12.14 45.54
N GLN A 13 4.89 10.91 46.01
CA GLN A 13 4.76 9.76 45.13
C GLN A 13 3.46 9.86 44.31
N ASN A 14 3.57 9.67 42.99
CA ASN A 14 2.41 9.59 42.12
C ASN A 14 1.86 8.15 42.12
N THR A 15 0.55 8.01 42.30
CA THR A 15 -0.16 6.72 42.27
C THR A 15 -1.21 6.72 41.16
N VAL A 16 -1.27 5.64 40.38
CA VAL A 16 -2.30 5.46 39.35
C VAL A 16 -3.63 5.10 40.01
N VAL A 17 -4.63 5.98 39.88
CA VAL A 17 -6.01 5.70 40.27
C VAL A 17 -6.71 5.08 39.07
N ARG A 18 -7.18 3.83 39.22
CA ARG A 18 -7.84 3.13 38.12
C ARG A 18 -9.21 3.72 37.82
N ALA A 19 -9.51 3.92 36.54
CA ALA A 19 -10.86 4.28 36.11
C ALA A 19 -11.85 3.14 36.48
N SER A 20 -12.97 3.51 37.08
CA SER A 20 -14.01 2.57 37.53
C SER A 20 -15.25 2.55 36.64
N ALA A 21 -15.28 3.37 35.59
CA ALA A 21 -16.36 3.45 34.61
C ALA A 21 -15.76 3.38 33.19
N PRO A 22 -16.44 2.71 32.24
CA PRO A 22 -16.01 2.69 30.85
C PRO A 22 -15.91 4.11 30.27
N PRO A 23 -14.96 4.37 29.36
CA PRO A 23 -14.94 5.63 28.62
C PRO A 23 -16.18 5.77 27.74
N ASP A 24 -16.52 7.02 27.39
CA ASP A 24 -17.54 7.31 26.38
C ASP A 24 -17.17 6.74 25.01
N ALA A 25 -18.17 6.47 24.15
CA ALA A 25 -17.91 6.07 22.77
C ALA A 25 -17.19 7.18 21.97
N PRO A 26 -16.23 6.86 21.09
CA PRO A 26 -15.53 7.88 20.32
C PRO A 26 -16.47 8.51 19.28
N ARG A 27 -16.48 9.83 19.22
CA ARG A 27 -17.20 10.58 18.19
C ARG A 27 -16.28 10.87 17.01
N LEU A 28 -16.42 10.06 15.96
CA LEU A 28 -15.62 10.14 14.74
C LEU A 28 -16.13 11.29 13.85
N MET A 29 -15.22 12.13 13.35
CA MET A 29 -15.56 13.17 12.38
C MET A 29 -15.34 12.69 10.95
N TYR A 30 -14.12 12.24 10.66
CA TYR A 30 -13.70 11.70 9.35
C TYR A 30 -12.32 11.04 9.47
N VAL A 31 -11.98 10.21 8.48
CA VAL A 31 -10.69 9.52 8.36
C VAL A 31 -10.02 9.97 7.06
N LEU A 32 -8.73 10.31 7.12
CA LEU A 32 -7.95 10.72 5.94
C LEU A 32 -6.67 9.89 5.81
N PRO A 33 -6.27 9.51 4.59
CA PRO A 33 -4.92 9.01 4.34
C PRO A 33 -3.86 10.04 4.72
N THR A 34 -2.73 9.56 5.21
CA THR A 34 -1.57 10.38 5.56
C THR A 34 -0.33 9.90 4.83
N PHE A 35 0.58 10.83 4.60
CA PHE A 35 1.85 10.56 3.95
C PHE A 35 2.99 11.00 4.83
N ARG A 36 4.07 10.22 4.82
CA ARG A 36 5.36 10.63 5.35
C ARG A 36 6.41 10.42 4.28
N TRP A 37 7.19 11.46 4.01
CA TRP A 37 8.33 11.40 3.12
C TRP A 37 9.60 11.17 3.93
N GLN A 38 10.48 10.32 3.42
CA GLN A 38 11.83 10.08 3.93
C GLN A 38 12.79 10.25 2.76
N GLU A 39 13.79 11.10 2.96
CA GLU A 39 14.76 11.43 1.94
C GLU A 39 16.17 11.16 2.45
N THR A 40 16.99 10.55 1.61
CA THR A 40 18.41 10.35 1.86
C THR A 40 19.17 10.79 0.61
N ALA A 41 19.83 11.94 0.72
CA ALA A 41 20.58 12.54 -0.37
C ALA A 41 22.09 12.38 -0.16
N SER A 42 22.81 12.26 -1.27
CA SER A 42 24.27 12.37 -1.37
C SER A 42 24.62 13.10 -2.65
N ALA A 43 25.89 13.47 -2.86
CA ALA A 43 26.33 14.33 -3.96
C ALA A 43 25.85 13.91 -5.37
N ALA A 44 25.58 12.62 -5.60
CA ALA A 44 25.11 12.12 -6.90
C ALA A 44 23.98 11.09 -6.79
N LYS A 45 23.38 10.93 -5.60
CA LYS A 45 22.28 9.98 -5.39
C LYS A 45 21.20 10.58 -4.52
N LEU A 46 19.96 10.25 -4.82
CA LEU A 46 18.81 10.60 -4.00
C LEU A 46 17.90 9.39 -3.86
N ASP A 47 17.58 9.05 -2.63
CA ASP A 47 16.59 8.03 -2.28
C ASP A 47 15.40 8.72 -1.60
N VAL A 48 14.23 8.66 -2.25
CA VAL A 48 13.00 9.28 -1.78
C VAL A 48 11.96 8.19 -1.54
N THR A 49 11.48 8.06 -0.31
CA THR A 49 10.42 7.12 0.06
C THR A 49 9.20 7.87 0.56
N ARG A 50 8.05 7.67 -0.09
CA ARG A 50 6.73 7.98 0.46
C ARG A 50 6.15 6.77 1.16
N LEU A 51 5.95 6.89 2.46
CA LEU A 51 5.15 5.97 3.26
C LEU A 51 3.68 6.40 3.16
N GLY A 52 2.82 5.53 2.62
CA GLY A 52 1.37 5.78 2.43
C GLY A 52 0.48 4.95 3.37
N ASN A 53 1.08 4.25 4.33
CA ASN A 53 0.44 3.24 5.15
C ASN A 53 -0.23 3.80 6.42
N GLY A 54 -0.58 5.08 6.45
CA GLY A 54 -1.10 5.75 7.64
C GLY A 54 -2.48 6.38 7.40
N LEU A 55 -3.35 6.30 8.41
CA LEU A 55 -4.65 6.96 8.46
C LEU A 55 -4.72 7.91 9.65
N ARG A 56 -5.21 9.13 9.44
CA ARG A 56 -5.54 10.08 10.50
C ARG A 56 -7.04 10.06 10.77
N VAL A 57 -7.41 9.70 11.98
CA VAL A 57 -8.78 9.77 12.49
C VAL A 57 -8.98 11.10 13.21
N TRP A 58 -9.94 11.90 12.78
CA TRP A 58 -10.35 13.13 13.47
C TRP A 58 -11.51 12.88 14.41
N LEU A 59 -11.45 13.49 15.59
CA LEU A 59 -12.32 13.20 16.73
C LEU A 59 -12.92 14.49 17.29
N GLU A 60 -14.20 14.43 17.70
CA GLU A 60 -14.83 15.55 18.39
C GLU A 60 -14.26 15.79 19.80
N ARG A 61 -14.58 16.97 20.35
CA ARG A 61 -14.33 17.30 21.75
C ARG A 61 -15.57 16.93 22.59
N PRO A 62 -15.41 16.59 23.88
CA PRO A 62 -14.16 16.34 24.60
C PRO A 62 -13.57 14.95 24.34
N TRP A 63 -12.30 14.73 24.71
CA TRP A 63 -11.66 13.41 24.69
C TRP A 63 -11.71 12.77 26.09
N PHE A 64 -10.61 12.77 26.85
CA PHE A 64 -10.41 12.12 28.16
C PHE A 64 -11.65 12.01 29.09
N SER A 65 -12.54 11.05 28.85
CA SER A 65 -13.75 10.83 29.68
C SER A 65 -13.49 9.81 30.80
N SER A 66 -12.53 8.91 30.59
CA SER A 66 -11.98 8.01 31.62
C SER A 66 -10.73 8.55 32.32
N GLY A 67 -10.34 9.79 32.02
CA GLY A 67 -9.17 10.46 32.57
C GLY A 67 -7.90 10.31 31.73
N ASP A 68 -6.77 10.67 32.32
CA ASP A 68 -5.48 10.71 31.66
C ASP A 68 -5.04 9.34 31.13
N GLY A 69 -4.27 9.34 30.04
CA GLY A 69 -3.80 8.10 29.41
C GLY A 69 -4.81 7.39 28.50
N GLU A 70 -6.00 7.96 28.27
CA GLU A 70 -7.00 7.44 27.33
C GLU A 70 -6.46 7.39 25.88
N LEU A 71 -6.62 6.23 25.24
CA LEU A 71 -6.16 5.91 23.89
C LEU A 71 -7.33 5.71 22.93
N LEU A 72 -7.08 5.85 21.64
CA LEU A 72 -7.97 5.33 20.60
C LEU A 72 -7.58 3.88 20.32
N GLY A 73 -8.45 2.94 20.67
CA GLY A 73 -8.28 1.52 20.42
C GLY A 73 -8.83 1.12 19.06
N VAL A 74 -7.99 0.48 18.23
CA VAL A 74 -8.44 -0.30 17.08
C VAL A 74 -8.83 -1.69 17.57
N VAL A 75 -10.08 -2.08 17.34
CA VAL A 75 -10.59 -3.40 17.76
C VAL A 75 -10.32 -4.41 16.66
N ILE A 76 -9.66 -5.52 16.97
CA ILE A 76 -9.47 -6.66 16.07
C ILE A 76 -10.08 -7.92 16.71
N TYR A 77 -10.52 -8.88 15.89
CA TYR A 77 -11.19 -10.08 16.38
C TYR A 77 -10.31 -10.90 17.33
N GLY A 78 -9.03 -11.00 17.02
CA GLY A 78 -7.99 -11.57 17.87
C GLY A 78 -6.66 -11.59 17.12
N ASP A 79 -5.55 -11.59 17.85
CA ASP A 79 -4.23 -11.57 17.22
C ASP A 79 -4.01 -12.81 16.32
N GLY A 80 -3.95 -12.60 15.00
CA GLY A 80 -3.74 -13.64 14.00
C GLY A 80 -4.96 -14.50 13.67
N LYS A 81 -6.18 -14.12 14.10
CA LYS A 81 -7.43 -14.78 13.72
C LYS A 81 -7.86 -14.42 12.30
N ASN A 82 -8.37 -15.38 11.53
CA ASN A 82 -8.76 -15.13 10.16
C ASN A 82 -10.06 -14.33 10.11
N PHE A 83 -10.22 -13.49 9.08
CA PHE A 83 -11.47 -12.76 8.85
C PHE A 83 -12.65 -13.67 8.55
N THR A 84 -12.41 -14.84 7.95
CA THR A 84 -13.44 -15.86 7.70
C THR A 84 -14.03 -16.46 8.97
N ASP A 85 -13.33 -16.33 10.09
CA ASP A 85 -13.75 -16.89 11.38
C ASP A 85 -14.57 -15.87 12.19
N VAL A 86 -14.73 -14.63 11.69
CA VAL A 86 -15.49 -13.56 12.35
C VAL A 86 -16.99 -13.85 12.20
N PRO A 87 -17.73 -14.07 13.30
CA PRO A 87 -19.19 -14.21 13.24
C PRO A 87 -19.86 -12.93 12.74
N ASP A 88 -21.00 -13.07 12.05
CA ASP A 88 -21.75 -11.93 11.50
C ASP A 88 -22.09 -10.84 12.54
N THR A 89 -22.35 -11.27 13.78
CA THR A 89 -22.63 -10.36 14.91
C THR A 89 -21.43 -9.49 15.31
N LEU A 90 -20.20 -9.93 15.04
CA LEU A 90 -18.97 -9.20 15.32
C LEU A 90 -18.43 -8.42 14.13
N THR A 91 -18.91 -8.70 12.92
CA THR A 91 -18.53 -7.99 11.69
C THR A 91 -18.51 -6.46 11.84
N PRO A 92 -19.48 -5.78 12.47
CA PRO A 92 -19.41 -4.33 12.65
C PRO A 92 -18.49 -3.87 13.80
N LEU A 93 -18.09 -4.77 14.69
CA LEU A 93 -17.35 -4.49 15.92
C LEU A 93 -15.84 -4.74 15.82
N VAL A 94 -15.36 -5.26 14.69
CA VAL A 94 -13.94 -5.57 14.47
C VAL A 94 -13.43 -4.96 13.16
N THR A 95 -12.16 -4.56 13.20
CA THR A 95 -11.44 -3.99 12.07
C THR A 95 -11.11 -5.09 11.06
N GLN A 96 -11.44 -4.82 9.80
CA GLN A 96 -11.14 -5.68 8.67
C GLN A 96 -10.63 -4.83 7.51
N TRP A 97 -9.83 -5.42 6.64
CA TRP A 97 -9.44 -4.83 5.37
C TRP A 97 -9.70 -5.80 4.23
N GLY A 98 -9.85 -5.26 3.03
CA GLY A 98 -10.18 -6.02 1.83
C GLY A 98 -9.55 -5.41 0.59
N MET A 99 -9.45 -6.21 -0.46
CA MET A 99 -8.97 -5.77 -1.76
C MET A 99 -9.96 -4.77 -2.37
N ASP A 100 -9.43 -3.73 -3.00
CA ASP A 100 -10.24 -2.88 -3.87
C ASP A 100 -10.54 -3.67 -5.17
N PRO A 101 -11.83 -3.97 -5.47
CA PRO A 101 -12.20 -4.82 -6.60
C PRO A 101 -11.87 -4.21 -7.97
N LEU A 102 -11.53 -2.93 -8.01
CA LEU A 102 -11.12 -2.25 -9.24
C LEU A 102 -9.76 -2.75 -9.77
N TRP A 103 -8.92 -3.30 -8.90
CA TRP A 103 -7.54 -3.61 -9.19
C TRP A 103 -7.27 -5.11 -9.15
N ASP A 104 -6.55 -5.61 -10.14
CA ASP A 104 -5.96 -6.95 -10.10
C ASP A 104 -4.60 -6.87 -9.40
N THR A 105 -4.58 -7.16 -8.10
CA THR A 105 -3.42 -7.01 -7.22
C THR A 105 -3.30 -8.22 -6.29
N PRO A 106 -2.12 -8.50 -5.69
CA PRO A 106 -2.04 -9.45 -4.59
C PRO A 106 -3.07 -9.15 -3.50
N GLN A 107 -3.68 -10.20 -2.95
CA GLN A 107 -4.66 -10.07 -1.88
C GLN A 107 -4.00 -9.45 -0.63
N PRO A 108 -4.72 -8.60 0.13
CA PRO A 108 -4.26 -8.18 1.44
C PRO A 108 -4.22 -9.38 2.40
N LYS A 109 -3.56 -9.19 3.54
CA LYS A 109 -3.55 -10.19 4.62
C LYS A 109 -5.00 -10.58 4.97
N HIS A 110 -5.27 -11.87 5.15
CA HIS A 110 -6.60 -12.38 5.50
C HIS A 110 -6.88 -12.41 7.01
N ARG A 111 -6.02 -11.76 7.78
CA ARG A 111 -6.06 -11.68 9.24
C ARG A 111 -5.37 -10.38 9.68
N THR A 112 -5.78 -9.85 10.82
CA THR A 112 -5.06 -8.78 11.52
C THR A 112 -4.18 -9.36 12.61
N ARG A 113 -3.00 -8.78 12.79
CA ARG A 113 -2.13 -8.98 13.95
C ARG A 113 -1.88 -7.66 14.64
N VAL A 114 -1.55 -7.73 15.93
CA VAL A 114 -1.08 -6.57 16.69
C VAL A 114 0.15 -5.92 16.03
N SER A 115 1.02 -6.73 15.41
CA SER A 115 2.20 -6.26 14.68
C SER A 115 1.87 -5.42 13.44
N ASP A 116 0.67 -5.55 12.88
CA ASP A 116 0.25 -4.80 11.69
C ASP A 116 -0.10 -3.34 12.01
N PHE A 117 -0.03 -2.96 13.28
CA PHE A 117 -0.23 -1.60 13.79
C PHE A 117 1.07 -1.11 14.45
N PRO A 118 2.09 -0.73 13.66
CA PRO A 118 3.42 -0.42 14.19
C PRO A 118 3.45 0.83 15.09
N ALA A 119 2.49 1.74 14.92
CA ALA A 119 2.35 2.94 15.75
C ALA A 119 1.62 2.73 17.10
N ARG A 120 1.27 1.48 17.45
CA ARG A 120 0.60 1.17 18.72
C ARG A 120 1.47 1.51 19.93
N VAL A 121 0.84 1.79 21.05
CA VAL A 121 1.53 2.08 22.33
C VAL A 121 1.10 1.22 23.50
N ALA A 122 -0.01 0.50 23.34
CA ALA A 122 -0.53 -0.50 24.26
C ALA A 122 -1.41 -1.46 23.46
N ASP A 123 -1.57 -2.68 23.94
CA ASP A 123 -2.55 -3.62 23.40
C ASP A 123 -2.96 -4.61 24.48
N GLU A 124 -4.21 -5.08 24.40
CA GLU A 124 -4.79 -5.96 25.42
C GLU A 124 -6.00 -6.71 24.88
N VAL A 125 -6.25 -7.92 25.40
CA VAL A 125 -7.51 -8.64 25.21
C VAL A 125 -8.52 -8.17 26.25
N VAL A 126 -9.66 -7.63 25.79
CA VAL A 126 -10.70 -7.05 26.63
C VAL A 126 -12.08 -7.54 26.22
N THR A 127 -13.05 -7.41 27.12
CA THR A 127 -14.45 -7.75 26.86
C THR A 127 -15.17 -6.59 26.18
N LEU A 128 -15.97 -6.89 25.16
CA LEU A 128 -16.82 -5.90 24.49
C LEU A 128 -17.95 -5.40 25.39
N GLN A 129 -18.28 -4.11 25.29
CA GLN A 129 -19.45 -3.55 25.97
C GLN A 129 -20.77 -4.00 25.33
N GLU A 130 -20.77 -4.21 24.00
CA GLU A 130 -21.93 -4.65 23.24
C GLU A 130 -22.32 -6.09 23.56
N ILE A 131 -21.32 -6.94 23.82
CA ILE A 131 -21.49 -8.37 24.03
C ILE A 131 -20.57 -8.76 25.20
N PRO A 132 -21.06 -8.70 26.46
CA PRO A 132 -20.24 -8.91 27.66
C PRO A 132 -19.64 -10.31 27.83
N THR A 133 -19.94 -11.26 26.94
CA THR A 133 -19.34 -12.59 26.88
C THR A 133 -18.25 -12.71 25.82
N GLN A 134 -18.11 -11.71 24.94
CA GLN A 134 -17.18 -11.72 23.82
C GLN A 134 -15.90 -10.96 24.18
N GLN A 135 -14.76 -11.63 24.01
CA GLN A 135 -13.45 -11.00 24.07
C GLN A 135 -12.95 -10.61 22.67
N VAL A 136 -12.22 -9.52 22.59
CA VAL A 136 -11.55 -8.99 21.39
C VAL A 136 -10.17 -8.48 21.78
N HIS A 137 -9.27 -8.31 20.81
CA HIS A 137 -7.99 -7.66 21.06
C HIS A 137 -8.08 -6.19 20.65
N VAL A 138 -7.68 -5.30 21.55
CA VAL A 138 -7.67 -3.85 21.32
C VAL A 138 -6.25 -3.38 21.19
N VAL A 139 -5.98 -2.63 20.12
CA VAL A 139 -4.66 -2.06 19.82
C VAL A 139 -4.73 -0.55 20.00
N GLY A 140 -4.11 -0.05 21.06
CA GLY A 140 -4.19 1.34 21.50
C GLY A 140 -3.21 2.27 20.80
N HIS A 141 -3.72 3.38 20.26
CA HIS A 141 -2.96 4.45 19.61
C HIS A 141 -3.13 5.78 20.36
N ARG A 142 -2.07 6.62 20.31
CA ARG A 142 -2.07 7.91 21.00
C ARG A 142 -2.94 8.93 20.29
N VAL A 143 -3.80 9.58 21.06
CA VAL A 143 -4.57 10.75 20.63
C VAL A 143 -3.80 12.04 20.94
N ARG A 144 -3.82 12.98 20.00
CA ARG A 144 -3.09 14.25 20.05
C ARG A 144 -4.02 15.42 19.77
N TRP A 145 -3.69 16.57 20.35
CA TRP A 145 -4.38 17.82 20.09
C TRP A 145 -3.79 18.50 18.86
N HIS A 146 -4.65 18.98 17.96
CA HIS A 146 -4.25 19.85 16.87
C HIS A 146 -4.67 21.29 17.18
N GLU A 147 -3.70 22.15 17.48
CA GLU A 147 -3.94 23.51 17.96
C GLU A 147 -4.73 24.35 16.94
N GLU A 148 -4.29 24.38 15.68
CA GLU A 148 -4.92 25.22 14.64
C GLU A 148 -6.38 24.85 14.35
N ARG A 149 -6.71 23.55 14.40
CA ARG A 149 -8.09 23.08 14.15
C ARG A 149 -8.91 23.00 15.43
N ALA A 150 -8.28 23.16 16.59
CA ALA A 150 -8.87 22.93 17.90
C ALA A 150 -9.64 21.59 17.97
N ARG A 151 -9.02 20.50 17.54
CA ARG A 151 -9.60 19.14 17.49
C ARG A 151 -8.59 18.08 17.91
N TRP A 152 -9.13 16.92 18.31
CA TRP A 152 -8.33 15.73 18.59
C TRP A 152 -8.13 14.91 17.32
N TYR A 153 -6.97 14.28 17.19
CA TYR A 153 -6.68 13.34 16.11
C TYR A 153 -5.86 12.16 16.61
N CYS A 154 -5.93 11.05 15.88
CA CYS A 154 -5.12 9.87 16.09
C CYS A 154 -4.55 9.40 14.76
N ASP A 155 -3.24 9.18 14.71
CA ASP A 155 -2.57 8.61 13.54
C ASP A 155 -2.41 7.09 13.77
N ILE A 156 -2.91 6.31 12.82
CA ILE A 156 -2.88 4.84 12.81
C ILE A 156 -2.06 4.42 11.59
N GLU A 157 -0.88 3.84 11.83
CA GLU A 157 -0.13 3.14 10.79
C GLU A 157 -0.63 1.70 10.69
N LEU A 158 -0.73 1.19 9.45
CA LEU A 158 -1.30 -0.10 9.09
C LEU A 158 -0.32 -0.88 8.20
N ASP A 159 -0.37 -2.21 8.25
CA ASP A 159 0.29 -3.09 7.29
C ASP A 159 -0.69 -4.19 6.81
N PRO A 160 -1.54 -3.89 5.80
CA PRO A 160 -2.43 -4.87 5.20
C PRO A 160 -1.72 -5.83 4.23
N GLY A 161 -0.38 -5.78 4.12
CA GLY A 161 0.39 -6.54 3.14
C GLY A 161 0.55 -5.81 1.80
N ARG A 162 0.65 -6.59 0.71
CA ARG A 162 1.10 -6.11 -0.61
C ARG A 162 -0.05 -5.83 -1.60
N ALA A 163 -1.23 -5.48 -1.09
CA ALA A 163 -2.35 -5.07 -1.93
C ALA A 163 -2.17 -3.62 -2.40
N TYR A 164 -2.55 -3.34 -3.64
CA TYR A 164 -2.63 -1.99 -4.18
C TYR A 164 -3.90 -1.31 -3.66
N MET A 165 -3.74 -0.29 -2.81
CA MET A 165 -4.83 0.54 -2.28
C MET A 165 -6.00 -0.23 -1.63
N PRO A 166 -5.76 -1.19 -0.70
CA PRO A 166 -6.84 -1.91 -0.06
C PRO A 166 -7.71 -0.97 0.76
N PHE A 167 -8.99 -1.33 0.88
CA PHE A 167 -9.91 -0.68 1.80
C PHE A 167 -9.76 -1.25 3.20
N VAL A 168 -9.76 -0.38 4.21
CA VAL A 168 -9.91 -0.75 5.61
C VAL A 168 -11.21 -0.18 6.16
N ARG A 169 -11.90 -0.98 6.96
CA ARG A 169 -13.03 -0.58 7.77
C ARG A 169 -12.63 -0.67 9.23
N LEU A 170 -12.32 0.47 9.83
CA LEU A 170 -11.86 0.54 11.22
C LEU A 170 -13.05 0.38 12.18
N ALA A 171 -12.88 -0.46 13.18
CA ALA A 171 -13.72 -0.50 14.36
C ALA A 171 -12.95 0.13 15.51
N LEU A 172 -13.43 1.27 16.01
CA LEU A 172 -12.71 2.13 16.93
C LEU A 172 -13.44 2.25 18.26
N ALA A 173 -12.70 2.23 19.36
CA ALA A 173 -13.22 2.45 20.69
C ALA A 173 -12.27 3.35 21.49
N ARG A 174 -12.76 3.99 22.54
CA ARG A 174 -11.89 4.61 23.54
C ARG A 174 -11.40 3.51 24.48
N TYR A 175 -10.09 3.49 24.72
CA TYR A 175 -9.40 2.45 25.48
C TYR A 175 -8.63 3.09 26.64
N GLN A 176 -8.88 2.62 27.86
CA GLN A 176 -8.18 3.07 29.06
C GLN A 176 -7.39 1.90 29.66
N PRO A 177 -6.06 1.83 29.40
CA PRO A 177 -5.21 0.78 29.96
C PRO A 177 -5.23 0.74 31.49
N ASN A 178 -5.41 1.91 32.13
CA ASN A 178 -5.44 2.06 33.59
C ASN A 178 -6.87 2.05 34.15
N ALA A 179 -7.74 1.17 33.67
CA ALA A 179 -9.07 0.95 34.23
C ALA A 179 -9.16 -0.41 34.95
N ILE A 180 -10.21 -0.60 35.75
CA ILE A 180 -10.64 -1.94 36.16
C ILE A 180 -11.09 -2.74 34.93
N ASP A 181 -11.04 -4.07 34.98
CA ASP A 181 -11.24 -4.93 33.81
C ASP A 181 -12.58 -4.72 33.10
N SER A 182 -13.65 -4.43 33.85
CA SER A 182 -14.98 -4.13 33.31
C SER A 182 -15.13 -2.75 32.67
N ALA A 183 -14.12 -1.88 32.79
CA ALA A 183 -14.15 -0.47 32.41
C ALA A 183 -13.06 -0.07 31.40
N LYS A 184 -12.36 -1.04 30.80
CA LYS A 184 -11.24 -0.75 29.89
C LYS A 184 -11.65 -0.19 28.54
N LEU A 185 -12.84 -0.53 28.05
CA LEU A 185 -13.26 -0.25 26.68
C LEU A 185 -14.63 0.43 26.64
N SER A 186 -14.77 1.45 25.80
CA SER A 186 -16.06 2.02 25.44
C SER A 186 -16.85 1.10 24.50
N ARG A 187 -18.07 1.50 24.14
CA ARG A 187 -18.73 0.95 22.94
C ARG A 187 -17.92 1.25 21.67
N VAL A 188 -17.97 0.35 20.73
CA VAL A 188 -17.30 0.42 19.42
C VAL A 188 -18.08 1.33 18.48
N THR A 189 -17.35 2.18 17.76
CA THR A 189 -17.85 3.01 16.68
C THR A 189 -17.13 2.63 15.39
N GLN A 190 -17.91 2.29 14.37
CA GLN A 190 -17.38 1.93 13.06
C GLN A 190 -17.08 3.20 12.24
N ALA A 191 -15.90 3.26 11.65
CA ALA A 191 -15.53 4.30 10.70
C ALA A 191 -15.99 3.95 9.28
N GLU A 192 -16.05 4.96 8.42
CA GLU A 192 -16.21 4.77 6.97
C GLU A 192 -15.01 4.05 6.36
N PHE A 193 -15.23 3.43 5.20
CA PHE A 193 -14.15 2.80 4.45
C PHE A 193 -13.08 3.83 4.06
N SER A 194 -11.82 3.47 4.27
CA SER A 194 -10.67 4.30 3.89
C SER A 194 -9.67 3.48 3.09
N GLN A 195 -9.03 4.08 2.10
CA GLN A 195 -7.96 3.42 1.34
C GLN A 195 -6.61 3.64 2.01
N VAL A 196 -5.80 2.58 2.05
CA VAL A 196 -4.41 2.64 2.52
C VAL A 196 -3.49 2.73 1.30
N LEU A 197 -2.72 3.81 1.17
CA LEU A 197 -1.97 4.08 -0.05
C LEU A 197 -0.65 3.29 -0.08
N PRO A 198 -0.22 2.81 -1.26
CA PRO A 198 0.98 2.01 -1.36
C PRO A 198 2.22 2.86 -1.12
N ARG A 199 3.23 2.22 -0.51
CA ARG A 199 4.57 2.77 -0.40
C ARG A 199 5.18 2.94 -1.79
N ARG A 200 5.94 4.02 -1.95
CA ARG A 200 6.69 4.34 -3.17
C ARG A 200 8.10 4.76 -2.83
N ARG A 201 9.09 4.15 -3.46
CA ARG A 201 10.50 4.52 -3.31
C ARG A 201 11.10 4.81 -4.67
N ALA A 202 11.50 6.06 -4.88
CA ALA A 202 12.22 6.53 -6.04
C ALA A 202 13.72 6.62 -5.71
N GLN A 203 14.56 6.05 -6.57
CA GLN A 203 16.00 6.09 -6.41
C GLN A 203 16.62 6.70 -7.66
N PHE A 204 17.42 7.74 -7.47
CA PHE A 204 18.15 8.45 -8.50
C PHE A 204 19.64 8.26 -8.28
N GLU A 205 20.39 7.99 -9.35
CA GLU A 205 21.85 7.95 -9.33
C GLU A 205 22.43 8.59 -10.59
N GLN A 206 23.15 9.69 -10.42
CA GLN A 206 23.84 10.39 -11.49
C GLN A 206 25.29 9.88 -11.59
N LYS A 207 25.70 9.47 -12.78
CA LYS A 207 27.07 9.04 -13.06
C LYS A 207 27.46 9.40 -14.48
N ARG A 208 28.57 10.13 -14.64
CA ARG A 208 29.16 10.50 -15.96
C ARG A 208 28.13 11.12 -16.93
N GLY A 209 27.33 12.08 -16.46
CA GLY A 209 26.32 12.77 -17.28
C GLY A 209 25.07 11.95 -17.61
N ARG A 210 24.93 10.75 -17.04
CA ARG A 210 23.72 9.92 -17.15
C ARG A 210 23.03 9.80 -15.80
N LEU A 211 21.71 9.71 -15.83
CA LEU A 211 20.87 9.43 -14.68
C LEU A 211 20.33 8.00 -14.78
N SER A 212 20.60 7.19 -13.77
CA SER A 212 19.88 5.94 -13.53
C SER A 212 18.76 6.20 -12.55
N PHE A 213 17.59 5.65 -12.85
CA PHE A 213 16.40 5.78 -12.05
C PHE A 213 15.74 4.41 -11.84
N SER A 214 15.24 4.17 -10.63
CA SER A 214 14.34 3.05 -10.35
C SER A 214 13.19 3.48 -9.45
N LEU A 215 11.98 3.04 -9.79
CA LEU A 215 10.80 3.17 -8.95
C LEU A 215 10.45 1.81 -8.35
N ARG A 216 10.19 1.78 -7.05
CA ARG A 216 9.80 0.60 -6.29
C ARG A 216 8.45 0.81 -5.61
N GLY A 217 7.65 -0.25 -5.56
CA GLY A 217 6.36 -0.28 -4.87
C GLY A 217 5.48 -1.43 -5.31
N VAL A 218 4.25 -1.47 -4.81
CA VAL A 218 3.19 -2.36 -5.33
C VAL A 218 2.42 -1.65 -6.44
N VAL A 219 2.21 -2.31 -7.57
CA VAL A 219 1.29 -1.87 -8.64
C VAL A 219 0.36 -3.03 -9.02
N PRO A 220 -0.83 -2.73 -9.55
CA PRO A 220 -1.72 -3.77 -10.04
C PRO A 220 -1.16 -4.39 -11.34
N ALA A 221 -1.47 -5.67 -11.57
CA ALA A 221 -1.23 -6.35 -12.85
C ALA A 221 -2.18 -5.83 -13.93
N HIS A 222 -3.42 -5.50 -13.54
CA HIS A 222 -4.42 -4.85 -14.37
C HIS A 222 -5.15 -3.79 -13.55
N GLY A 223 -5.36 -2.63 -14.15
CA GLY A 223 -6.22 -1.59 -13.64
C GLY A 223 -7.70 -1.78 -14.00
N PRO A 224 -8.51 -0.71 -13.92
CA PRO A 224 -9.96 -0.78 -14.09
C PRO A 224 -10.42 -1.21 -15.49
N MET A 225 -9.57 -1.07 -16.51
CA MET A 225 -9.89 -1.33 -17.91
C MET A 225 -9.78 -2.82 -18.24
N LYS A 226 -10.61 -3.67 -17.62
CA LYS A 226 -10.48 -5.12 -17.78
C LYS A 226 -11.42 -5.66 -18.86
N PHE A 227 -10.88 -6.04 -20.01
CA PHE A 227 -11.61 -6.85 -21.00
C PHE A 227 -11.97 -8.25 -20.43
N PRO A 228 -13.16 -8.81 -20.69
CA PRO A 228 -14.27 -8.27 -21.50
C PRO A 228 -15.30 -7.45 -20.72
N LEU A 229 -15.08 -7.20 -19.42
CA LEU A 229 -16.00 -6.41 -18.60
C LEU A 229 -16.06 -4.95 -19.07
N ASP A 230 -14.95 -4.44 -19.57
CA ASP A 230 -14.83 -3.11 -20.15
C ASP A 230 -14.30 -3.16 -21.60
N SER A 231 -14.69 -2.16 -22.40
CA SER A 231 -14.39 -2.07 -23.83
C SER A 231 -13.78 -0.72 -24.16
N GLU A 232 -12.75 -0.71 -25.00
CA GLU A 232 -12.13 0.54 -25.50
C GLU A 232 -13.10 1.39 -26.34
N TYR A 233 -14.21 0.79 -26.79
CA TYR A 233 -15.22 1.45 -27.61
C TYR A 233 -16.60 1.39 -26.96
N LEU A 234 -17.33 2.49 -27.08
CA LEU A 234 -18.73 2.56 -26.70
C LEU A 234 -19.61 1.81 -27.71
N ASP A 235 -20.74 1.30 -27.20
CA ASP A 235 -21.84 0.71 -27.97
C ASP A 235 -21.49 -0.56 -28.76
N ILE A 236 -20.28 -1.12 -28.58
CA ILE A 236 -19.83 -2.38 -29.19
C ILE A 236 -19.04 -3.23 -28.22
N SER A 237 -19.15 -4.56 -28.34
CA SER A 237 -18.24 -5.51 -27.72
C SER A 237 -17.00 -5.64 -28.61
N PHE A 238 -15.93 -4.91 -28.26
CA PHE A 238 -14.69 -4.99 -29.02
C PHE A 238 -13.83 -6.16 -28.53
N ILE A 239 -13.60 -7.15 -29.39
CA ILE A 239 -12.66 -8.24 -29.12
C ILE A 239 -11.33 -7.89 -29.78
N PRO A 240 -10.23 -7.76 -29.03
CA PRO A 240 -8.91 -7.51 -29.59
C PRO A 240 -8.54 -8.56 -30.63
N GLY A 241 -7.96 -8.12 -31.75
CA GLY A 241 -7.46 -9.03 -32.78
C GLY A 241 -6.24 -9.83 -32.28
N ILE A 242 -5.86 -10.88 -33.02
CA ILE A 242 -4.66 -11.67 -32.70
C ILE A 242 -3.44 -10.74 -32.63
N GLY A 243 -2.71 -10.81 -31.50
CA GLY A 243 -1.53 -9.99 -31.24
C GLY A 243 -1.80 -8.55 -30.78
N GLN A 244 -3.07 -8.14 -30.62
CA GLN A 244 -3.41 -6.86 -30.00
C GLN A 244 -3.56 -7.03 -28.49
N THR A 245 -2.80 -6.23 -27.73
CA THR A 245 -2.99 -6.13 -26.29
C THR A 245 -4.00 -5.02 -26.02
N PRO A 246 -5.19 -5.32 -25.47
CA PRO A 246 -6.12 -4.28 -25.06
C PRO A 246 -5.48 -3.43 -23.98
N GLU A 247 -5.97 -2.20 -23.83
CA GLU A 247 -5.60 -1.41 -22.67
C GLU A 247 -6.04 -2.09 -21.38
N THR A 248 -5.16 -2.04 -20.39
CA THR A 248 -5.33 -2.76 -19.12
C THR A 248 -5.46 -1.82 -17.94
N GLY A 249 -5.36 -0.51 -18.14
CA GLY A 249 -5.38 0.48 -17.06
C GLY A 249 -4.15 0.41 -16.14
N ARG A 250 -3.08 -0.30 -16.52
CA ARG A 250 -1.82 -0.33 -15.78
C ARG A 250 -1.28 1.09 -15.59
N ASN A 251 -0.79 1.38 -14.38
CA ASN A 251 -0.19 2.67 -14.08
C ASN A 251 0.96 2.99 -15.04
N ARG A 252 1.18 4.28 -15.30
CA ARG A 252 2.22 4.79 -16.18
C ARG A 252 3.17 5.69 -15.40
N VAL A 253 4.43 5.72 -15.79
CA VAL A 253 5.44 6.58 -15.17
C VAL A 253 6.20 7.35 -16.23
N GLU A 254 6.62 8.56 -15.87
CA GLU A 254 7.49 9.40 -16.69
C GLU A 254 8.64 10.01 -15.90
N LEU A 255 9.76 10.19 -16.57
CA LEU A 255 10.86 11.07 -16.15
C LEU A 255 10.85 12.30 -17.04
N VAL A 256 10.69 13.46 -16.42
CA VAL A 256 10.54 14.74 -17.11
C VAL A 256 11.68 15.67 -16.71
N PHE A 257 12.40 16.19 -17.70
CA PHE A 257 13.36 17.27 -17.49
C PHE A 257 12.59 18.59 -17.38
N GLN A 258 12.73 19.24 -16.23
CA GLN A 258 12.12 20.54 -15.97
C GLN A 258 13.20 21.62 -15.83
N THR A 259 12.87 22.82 -16.30
CA THR A 259 13.68 24.02 -16.08
C THR A 259 12.86 25.06 -15.34
N ARG A 260 13.53 25.89 -14.53
CA ARG A 260 12.90 27.03 -13.84
C ARG A 260 13.26 28.33 -14.53
N ASP A 261 12.32 29.26 -14.63
CA ASP A 261 12.64 30.65 -14.95
C ASP A 261 13.55 31.23 -13.84
N PRO A 262 14.79 31.66 -14.16
CA PRO A 262 15.70 32.19 -13.14
C PRO A 262 15.24 33.53 -12.54
N ALA A 263 14.32 34.26 -13.19
CA ALA A 263 13.78 35.51 -12.67
C ALA A 263 12.69 35.31 -11.61
N LEU A 264 12.18 34.08 -11.43
CA LEU A 264 11.08 33.77 -10.54
C LEU A 264 11.50 32.71 -9.51
N ASP A 265 11.56 33.10 -8.24
CA ASP A 265 11.85 32.17 -7.14
C ASP A 265 10.55 31.56 -6.58
N SER A 266 9.90 30.72 -7.39
CA SER A 266 8.64 30.07 -7.05
C SER A 266 8.57 28.66 -7.63
N ASP A 267 7.87 27.76 -6.93
CA ASP A 267 7.56 26.42 -7.46
C ASP A 267 6.66 26.45 -8.71
N LEU A 268 5.93 27.55 -8.92
CA LEU A 268 5.11 27.74 -10.11
C LEU A 268 5.94 28.13 -11.35
N ALA A 269 7.22 28.47 -11.18
CA ALA A 269 8.10 28.88 -12.27
C ALA A 269 8.76 27.69 -13.01
N TRP A 270 8.49 26.46 -12.58
CA TRP A 270 8.98 25.25 -13.23
C TRP A 270 8.12 24.87 -14.44
N SER A 271 8.76 24.54 -15.55
CA SER A 271 8.10 24.06 -16.76
C SER A 271 8.77 22.81 -17.32
N ASP A 272 7.97 21.99 -18.01
CA ASP A 272 8.43 20.77 -18.66
C ASP A 272 9.19 21.15 -19.94
N ALA A 273 10.48 20.83 -19.99
CA ALA A 273 11.31 21.05 -21.16
C ALA A 273 11.31 19.83 -22.08
N SER A 274 11.34 18.60 -21.53
CA SER A 274 11.18 17.36 -22.30
C SER A 274 10.85 16.16 -21.42
N VAL A 275 10.18 15.16 -22.00
CA VAL A 275 10.02 13.82 -21.39
C VAL A 275 11.24 12.97 -21.79
N LEU A 276 12.00 12.51 -20.81
CA LEU A 276 13.22 11.72 -21.01
C LEU A 276 12.96 10.22 -21.15
N ALA A 277 11.97 9.72 -20.44
CA ALA A 277 11.53 8.33 -20.50
C ALA A 277 10.08 8.21 -20.01
N SER A 278 9.34 7.25 -20.56
CA SER A 278 7.94 6.98 -20.24
C SER A 278 7.67 5.48 -20.39
N GLY A 279 6.76 4.92 -19.59
CA GLY A 279 6.37 3.52 -19.73
C GLY A 279 5.29 3.08 -18.74
N LEU A 280 4.71 1.90 -18.99
CA LEU A 280 3.77 1.26 -18.06
C LEU A 280 4.54 0.55 -16.93
N LEU A 281 4.02 0.65 -15.71
CA LEU A 281 4.54 -0.03 -14.53
C LEU A 281 4.16 -1.50 -14.56
N ASP A 282 5.08 -2.39 -14.19
CA ASP A 282 4.89 -3.84 -14.21
C ASP A 282 5.13 -4.46 -12.84
N PRO A 283 4.19 -5.25 -12.26
CA PRO A 283 4.45 -5.96 -11.02
C PRO A 283 5.50 -7.08 -11.17
N ALA A 284 5.75 -7.61 -12.38
CA ALA A 284 6.85 -8.54 -12.65
C ALA A 284 8.22 -7.84 -12.70
N GLY A 285 8.21 -6.50 -12.74
CA GLY A 285 9.37 -5.63 -12.71
C GLY A 285 9.75 -5.06 -14.07
N ALA A 286 10.79 -4.21 -14.07
CA ALA A 286 11.24 -3.55 -15.30
C ALA A 286 11.60 -4.60 -16.36
N ALA A 287 10.96 -4.54 -17.54
CA ALA A 287 11.35 -5.34 -18.67
C ALA A 287 12.86 -5.17 -18.89
N ALA A 288 13.62 -6.27 -18.90
CA ALA A 288 15.04 -6.21 -19.22
C ALA A 288 15.17 -5.50 -20.57
N ALA A 289 16.01 -4.46 -20.63
CA ALA A 289 16.35 -3.83 -21.91
C ALA A 289 16.77 -4.96 -22.88
N PRO A 290 16.32 -4.94 -24.15
CA PRO A 290 16.78 -5.94 -25.10
C PRO A 290 18.31 -5.86 -25.15
N VAL A 291 18.96 -6.92 -24.66
CA VAL A 291 20.40 -7.09 -24.82
C VAL A 291 20.60 -7.18 -26.33
N PRO A 292 21.38 -6.27 -26.97
CA PRO A 292 21.70 -6.47 -28.38
C PRO A 292 22.35 -7.84 -28.50
N PRO A 293 22.03 -8.64 -29.54
CA PRO A 293 22.58 -9.99 -29.64
C PRO A 293 24.10 -9.87 -29.59
N ILE A 294 24.68 -10.42 -28.53
CA ILE A 294 26.11 -10.66 -28.48
C ILE A 294 26.32 -11.74 -29.54
N ILE A 295 26.81 -11.34 -30.71
CA ILE A 295 27.37 -12.28 -31.68
C ILE A 295 28.67 -12.77 -31.05
N THR A 296 28.57 -13.75 -30.15
CA THR A 296 29.67 -14.64 -29.83
C THR A 296 29.62 -15.79 -30.81
N ASP A 297 30.23 -15.53 -31.96
CA ASP A 297 30.79 -16.61 -32.76
C ASP A 297 31.82 -17.33 -31.86
N ARG A 298 31.67 -18.65 -31.74
CA ARG A 298 32.39 -19.58 -30.83
C ARG A 298 31.73 -19.85 -29.47
N LEU A 299 30.86 -20.86 -29.47
CA LEU A 299 30.94 -22.02 -28.55
C LEU A 299 29.98 -23.10 -29.06
N ARG A 300 30.38 -23.73 -30.18
CA ARG A 300 29.97 -25.10 -30.47
C ARG A 300 30.79 -26.02 -29.54
N GLU A 301 30.09 -27.02 -29.01
CA GLU A 301 30.61 -28.22 -28.33
C GLU A 301 31.04 -28.06 -26.87
N LEU A 302 30.14 -28.42 -25.95
CA LEU A 302 30.49 -29.21 -24.76
C LEU A 302 29.36 -30.22 -24.45
N PRO A 303 29.69 -31.43 -23.97
CA PRO A 303 28.78 -32.58 -23.99
C PRO A 303 27.80 -32.60 -22.82
N LEU A 304 26.60 -33.15 -23.07
CA LEU A 304 25.62 -33.49 -22.05
C LEU A 304 26.20 -34.52 -21.08
N ARG A 305 26.24 -34.18 -19.79
CA ARG A 305 26.55 -35.11 -18.70
C ARG A 305 25.25 -35.38 -17.93
N GLU A 306 24.66 -36.56 -18.16
CA GLU A 306 23.61 -37.10 -17.30
C GLU A 306 24.17 -37.33 -15.90
N ILE A 307 23.52 -36.76 -14.88
CA ILE A 307 23.79 -37.07 -13.48
C ILE A 307 22.62 -37.92 -12.97
N ALA A 308 22.97 -39.13 -12.56
CA ALA A 308 22.08 -40.16 -12.05
C ALA A 308 21.33 -39.71 -10.77
N THR A 309 20.08 -40.18 -10.67
CA THR A 309 19.25 -40.13 -9.47
C THR A 309 19.82 -41.04 -8.37
N PRO A 310 19.85 -40.63 -7.09
CA PRO A 310 20.03 -41.57 -6.00
C PRO A 310 18.68 -42.23 -5.67
N ALA A 311 18.66 -43.55 -5.79
CA ALA A 311 17.69 -44.42 -5.16
C ALA A 311 17.88 -44.39 -3.63
N ALA A 312 16.80 -44.22 -2.87
CA ALA A 312 16.45 -45.05 -1.71
C ALA A 312 15.35 -44.37 -0.87
N LEU A 313 14.10 -44.76 -1.11
CA LEU A 313 13.08 -44.94 -0.07
C LEU A 313 12.26 -46.15 -0.52
N ASN A 314 12.78 -47.32 -0.19
CA ASN A 314 12.13 -48.60 -0.41
C ASN A 314 11.07 -48.84 0.69
N GLU A 315 10.07 -49.64 0.31
CA GLU A 315 9.20 -50.42 1.20
C GLU A 315 8.05 -49.69 1.93
N LEU A 316 6.84 -49.80 1.36
CA LEU A 316 5.78 -50.68 1.89
C LEU A 316 4.50 -50.47 1.08
N ALA A 317 4.26 -51.38 0.14
CA ALA A 317 2.93 -51.62 -0.39
C ALA A 317 2.18 -52.53 0.61
N TRP A 318 0.98 -52.14 1.08
CA TRP A 318 -0.21 -53.00 1.12
C TRP A 318 -1.43 -52.34 1.80
N LEU A 319 -2.62 -52.74 1.34
CA LEU A 319 -3.99 -52.27 1.64
C LEU A 319 -4.38 -51.00 0.85
N GLY A 320 -5.36 -50.97 -0.04
CA GLY A 320 -6.52 -51.84 -0.25
C GLY A 320 -7.76 -50.95 -0.37
N GLU A 321 -8.34 -50.89 -1.57
CA GLU A 321 -9.66 -50.34 -1.95
C GLU A 321 -10.03 -48.87 -1.70
N GLY A 322 -10.42 -48.21 -2.80
CA GLY A 322 -11.66 -47.43 -2.86
C GLY A 322 -11.63 -46.00 -2.33
N LEU A 323 -11.46 -45.02 -3.22
CA LEU A 323 -12.40 -43.92 -3.49
C LEU A 323 -11.73 -42.85 -4.36
N ALA A 324 -12.47 -42.39 -5.37
CA ALA A 324 -12.08 -41.33 -6.28
C ALA A 324 -11.81 -40.01 -5.53
N ALA A 325 -10.69 -39.36 -5.85
CA ALA A 325 -10.46 -37.94 -5.57
C ALA A 325 -9.84 -37.30 -6.82
N GLY A 326 -10.47 -36.23 -7.31
CA GLY A 326 -10.03 -35.46 -8.47
C GLY A 326 -8.64 -34.84 -8.26
N PRO A 327 -8.10 -34.12 -9.27
CA PRO A 327 -6.75 -33.58 -9.21
C PRO A 327 -6.61 -32.61 -8.02
N VAL A 328 -5.88 -33.05 -7.00
CA VAL A 328 -5.43 -32.22 -5.89
C VAL A 328 -4.40 -31.24 -6.44
N VAL A 329 -4.80 -29.98 -6.56
CA VAL A 329 -3.87 -28.86 -6.81
C VAL A 329 -3.03 -28.69 -5.55
N ARG A 330 -1.83 -29.27 -5.53
CA ARG A 330 -0.82 -28.97 -4.51
C ARG A 330 -0.24 -27.58 -4.80
N PHE A 331 -0.56 -26.60 -3.96
CA PHE A 331 0.21 -25.37 -3.90
C PHE A 331 1.62 -25.68 -3.36
N PRO A 332 2.69 -25.12 -3.94
CA PRO A 332 4.03 -25.29 -3.39
C PRO A 332 4.08 -24.66 -1.99
N PRO A 333 4.86 -25.22 -1.05
CA PRO A 333 5.02 -24.64 0.26
C PRO A 333 5.67 -23.25 0.12
N VAL A 334 5.02 -22.24 0.69
CA VAL A 334 5.62 -20.91 0.88
C VAL A 334 6.77 -21.10 1.87
N LEU A 335 8.00 -20.99 1.38
CA LEU A 335 9.20 -20.96 2.21
C LEU A 335 9.23 -19.63 2.98
N GLU A 336 8.83 -19.67 4.25
CA GLU A 336 9.09 -18.61 5.22
C GLU A 336 10.51 -18.77 5.77
N GLY A 337 11.47 -18.03 5.20
CA GLY A 337 12.86 -17.95 5.65
C GLY A 337 13.69 -17.03 4.75
N PRO A 338 14.68 -16.28 5.28
CA PRO A 338 15.17 -15.07 4.64
C PRO A 338 16.11 -15.39 3.47
N ILE A 339 15.65 -15.12 2.25
CA ILE A 339 16.57 -14.61 1.23
C ILE A 339 16.78 -13.13 1.58
N LEU A 340 18.03 -12.67 1.65
CA LEU A 340 18.38 -11.25 1.83
C LEU A 340 17.56 -10.39 0.86
N GLY A 341 16.45 -9.83 1.34
CA GLY A 341 15.52 -9.09 0.51
C GLY A 341 16.13 -7.80 0.01
N ASP A 342 15.99 -7.55 -1.29
CA ASP A 342 15.68 -6.23 -1.84
C ASP A 342 14.39 -5.69 -1.19
N LEU A 343 14.56 -5.33 0.08
CA LEU A 343 13.63 -5.19 1.18
C LEU A 343 12.42 -4.28 0.86
N LEU A 344 11.24 -4.88 1.07
CA LEU A 344 9.88 -4.34 1.15
C LEU A 344 9.14 -3.96 -0.13
N ASP A 345 9.79 -3.56 -1.23
CA ASP A 345 9.08 -3.20 -2.45
C ASP A 345 9.83 -3.60 -3.74
N PRO A 346 9.20 -4.31 -4.70
CA PRO A 346 9.83 -4.70 -5.95
C PRO A 346 10.12 -3.47 -6.83
N ILE A 347 11.16 -3.54 -7.66
CA ILE A 347 11.37 -2.55 -8.74
C ILE A 347 10.27 -2.78 -9.76
N ILE A 348 9.43 -1.77 -9.96
CA ILE A 348 8.29 -1.81 -10.89
C ILE A 348 8.58 -1.10 -12.21
N TRP A 349 9.63 -0.28 -12.23
CA TRP A 349 10.14 0.38 -13.42
C TRP A 349 11.55 0.94 -13.20
N SER A 350 12.35 1.03 -14.27
CA SER A 350 13.67 1.64 -14.24
C SER A 350 14.02 2.26 -15.59
N ALA A 351 14.85 3.31 -15.58
CA ALA A 351 15.34 3.94 -16.78
C ALA A 351 16.78 4.44 -16.61
N GLY A 352 17.51 4.51 -17.72
CA GLY A 352 18.83 5.13 -17.81
C GLY A 352 18.83 6.20 -18.89
N VAL A 353 18.83 7.47 -18.50
CA VAL A 353 18.66 8.61 -19.42
C VAL A 353 19.90 9.49 -19.45
N ALA A 354 20.16 10.15 -20.59
CA ALA A 354 21.13 11.23 -20.64
C ALA A 354 20.51 12.49 -20.03
N ILE A 355 21.28 13.25 -19.26
CA ILE A 355 20.81 14.51 -18.70
C ILE A 355 20.98 15.59 -19.78
N PRO A 356 19.91 16.28 -20.20
CA PRO A 356 20.01 17.36 -21.18
C PRO A 356 20.87 18.53 -20.67
N ASP A 357 21.36 19.35 -21.60
CA ASP A 357 21.98 20.63 -21.24
C ASP A 357 20.93 21.56 -20.61
N ARG A 358 21.32 22.23 -19.53
CA ARG A 358 20.46 23.13 -18.75
C ARG A 358 20.38 24.53 -19.34
N GLY A 359 21.30 24.88 -20.24
CA GLY A 359 21.35 26.22 -20.83
C GLY A 359 21.47 27.32 -19.78
N GLY A 360 22.18 27.05 -18.67
CA GLY A 360 22.36 27.99 -17.55
C GLY A 360 21.15 28.21 -16.65
N LYS A 361 20.02 27.52 -16.88
CA LYS A 361 18.83 27.61 -16.02
C LYS A 361 18.90 26.60 -14.87
N PRO A 362 18.28 26.88 -13.71
CA PRO A 362 18.01 25.85 -12.71
C PRO A 362 17.19 24.72 -13.36
N ALA A 363 17.57 23.47 -13.08
CA ALA A 363 16.96 22.31 -13.71
C ALA A 363 16.79 21.17 -12.70
N ARG A 364 15.75 20.36 -12.91
CA ARG A 364 15.50 19.16 -12.11
C ARG A 364 14.89 18.06 -12.97
N ILE A 365 14.93 16.85 -12.45
CA ILE A 365 14.18 15.71 -13.00
C ILE A 365 12.97 15.47 -12.12
N ALA A 366 11.79 15.57 -12.70
CA ALA A 366 10.55 15.18 -12.05
C ALA A 366 10.19 13.75 -12.48
N VAL A 367 9.98 12.85 -11.51
CA VAL A 367 9.28 11.58 -11.79
C VAL A 367 7.80 11.76 -11.49
N ARG A 368 6.94 11.22 -12.35
CA ARG A 368 5.48 11.27 -12.19
C ARG A 368 4.89 9.90 -12.46
N GLU A 369 4.09 9.39 -11.52
CA GLU A 369 3.28 8.18 -11.70
C GLU A 369 1.81 8.55 -11.85
N TYR A 370 1.16 7.91 -12.81
CA TYR A 370 -0.23 8.09 -13.16
C TYR A 370 -1.00 6.77 -13.07
N GLU A 371 -2.16 6.81 -12.44
CA GLU A 371 -3.19 5.79 -12.66
C GLU A 371 -3.97 6.10 -13.93
N ARG A 372 -4.48 5.05 -14.59
CA ARG A 372 -5.16 5.16 -15.88
C ARG A 372 -6.55 4.54 -15.80
N TYR A 373 -7.57 5.26 -16.28
CA TYR A 373 -8.96 4.78 -16.33
C TYR A 373 -9.69 5.33 -17.55
N TYR A 374 -10.76 4.65 -17.97
CA TYR A 374 -11.67 5.21 -18.96
C TYR A 374 -12.60 6.22 -18.31
N THR A 375 -12.95 7.26 -19.06
CA THR A 375 -14.07 8.14 -18.72
C THR A 375 -15.19 8.01 -19.75
N ASP A 376 -16.28 8.74 -19.52
CA ASP A 376 -17.40 8.82 -20.45
C ASP A 376 -17.04 9.63 -21.72
N GLU A 377 -15.87 10.29 -21.73
CA GLU A 377 -15.35 10.97 -22.90
C GLU A 377 -14.91 9.99 -24.00
N TRP A 378 -15.10 10.39 -25.24
CA TRP A 378 -14.74 9.58 -26.39
C TRP A 378 -14.31 10.44 -27.58
N VAL A 379 -13.47 9.85 -28.43
CA VAL A 379 -13.04 10.43 -29.69
C VAL A 379 -13.48 9.55 -30.86
N PRO A 380 -13.84 10.15 -32.01
CA PRO A 380 -14.13 9.37 -33.20
C PRO A 380 -12.86 8.73 -33.74
N GLU A 381 -12.90 7.42 -33.99
CA GLU A 381 -11.80 6.68 -34.62
C GLU A 381 -12.32 5.84 -35.78
N GLN A 382 -11.67 5.92 -36.95
CA GLN A 382 -12.01 5.08 -38.09
C GLN A 382 -11.42 3.68 -37.91
N ARG A 383 -12.27 2.67 -37.76
CA ARG A 383 -11.84 1.29 -37.54
C ARG A 383 -12.83 0.29 -38.13
N GLY A 384 -12.30 -0.69 -38.88
CA GLY A 384 -13.12 -1.72 -39.52
C GLY A 384 -14.13 -1.17 -40.53
N GLY A 385 -13.77 -0.10 -41.25
CA GLY A 385 -14.63 0.54 -42.25
C GLY A 385 -15.78 1.37 -41.67
N ALA A 386 -15.82 1.61 -40.36
CA ALA A 386 -16.82 2.45 -39.71
C ALA A 386 -16.17 3.41 -38.70
N GLN A 387 -16.82 4.55 -38.47
CA GLN A 387 -16.45 5.46 -37.39
C GLN A 387 -16.93 4.87 -36.07
N ARG A 388 -16.01 4.69 -35.12
CA ARG A 388 -16.27 4.15 -33.78
C ARG A 388 -16.00 5.21 -32.73
N ARG A 389 -16.69 5.10 -31.60
CA ARG A 389 -16.53 5.99 -30.44
C ARG A 389 -15.52 5.36 -29.49
N ARG A 390 -14.24 5.71 -29.63
CA ARG A 390 -13.17 5.20 -28.77
C ARG A 390 -13.15 5.99 -27.47
N ARG A 391 -13.24 5.31 -26.33
CA ARG A 391 -13.15 5.95 -25.02
C ARG A 391 -11.77 6.59 -24.81
N VAL A 392 -11.77 7.74 -24.15
CA VAL A 392 -10.53 8.42 -23.75
C VAL A 392 -9.96 7.72 -22.52
N VAL A 393 -8.65 7.50 -22.54
CA VAL A 393 -7.90 7.10 -21.34
C VAL A 393 -7.47 8.37 -20.63
N GLU A 394 -7.99 8.58 -19.44
CA GLU A 394 -7.55 9.65 -18.55
C GLU A 394 -6.50 9.16 -17.56
N GLU A 395 -5.73 10.13 -17.05
CA GLU A 395 -4.59 9.88 -16.19
C GLU A 395 -4.65 10.74 -14.93
N ARG A 396 -4.58 10.10 -13.76
CA ARG A 396 -4.54 10.77 -12.47
C ARG A 396 -3.16 10.66 -11.86
N LEU A 397 -2.51 11.79 -11.58
CA LEU A 397 -1.21 11.82 -10.90
C LEU A 397 -1.35 11.27 -9.47
N VAL A 398 -0.60 10.21 -9.15
CA VAL A 398 -0.65 9.55 -7.84
C VAL A 398 0.67 9.59 -7.08
N TYR A 399 1.79 9.88 -7.72
CA TYR A 399 3.08 10.05 -7.06
C TYR A 399 3.99 10.98 -7.87
N THR A 400 4.76 11.81 -7.17
CA THR A 400 5.80 12.66 -7.78
C THR A 400 6.99 12.76 -6.85
N ALA A 401 8.20 12.84 -7.42
CA ALA A 401 9.42 13.17 -6.69
C ALA A 401 10.38 13.94 -7.60
N PHE A 402 11.32 14.67 -7.01
CA PHE A 402 12.20 15.58 -7.73
C PHE A 402 13.66 15.28 -7.42
N PHE A 403 14.50 15.32 -8.45
CA PHE A 403 15.95 15.23 -8.34
C PHE A 403 16.58 16.49 -8.92
N GLU A 404 17.13 17.33 -8.05
CA GLU A 404 17.81 18.56 -8.45
C GLU A 404 19.11 18.23 -9.18
N LEU A 405 19.39 18.98 -10.26
CA LEU A 405 20.55 18.76 -11.11
C LEU A 405 21.66 19.76 -10.80
#